data_AF-A0AA43BCP9-F1
#
_entry.id   AF-A0AA43BCP9-F1
#
_cell.length_a   1.000
_cell.length_b   1.000
_cell.length_c   1.000
_cell.angle_alpha   90.00
_cell.angle_beta   90.00
_cell.angle_gamma   90.00
#
_symmetry.space_group_name_H-M   'P 1'
#
loop_
_entity.id
_entity.type
_entity.pdbx_description
1 polymer ?
#
loop_
_entity_poly.entity_id
_entity_poly.type
_entity_poly.pdbx_seq_one_letter_code
_entity_poly.pdbx_strand_id
1 'polypeptide(L)'
;PRIVSVGPGGFLRQGPGDQQAPIPPAPPRRLVPAKPSAEIAGKTSLLDLTERICKWPMGHPGEPDFHFCGEAVNPGFPYCVEHCGRAYQAQLPRGTRRPPPPLPFGGPRVR
;
A
#
# COMPACT_ATOMS: atom_id res chain seq x y z
N PRO A 1 19.59 -10.98 43.05
CA PRO A 1 18.35 -11.00 42.23
C PRO A 1 17.85 -9.55 42.07
N ARG A 2 17.61 -9.06 40.84
CA ARG A 2 17.12 -7.69 40.63
C ARG A 2 15.62 -7.67 40.95
N ILE A 3 15.23 -6.92 41.98
CA ILE A 3 13.82 -6.77 42.38
C ILE A 3 13.21 -5.72 41.45
N VAL A 4 12.17 -6.10 40.71
CA VAL A 4 11.46 -5.23 39.76
C VAL A 4 9.96 -5.29 40.04
N SER A 5 9.29 -4.13 40.04
CA SER A 5 7.86 -4.05 40.29
C SER A 5 7.07 -4.22 38.99
N VAL A 6 6.11 -5.16 39.00
CA VAL A 6 5.19 -5.42 37.89
C VAL A 6 3.86 -4.74 38.21
N GLY A 7 3.41 -3.82 37.36
CA GLY A 7 2.14 -3.14 37.51
C GLY A 7 0.93 -3.98 37.05
N PRO A 8 -0.30 -3.60 37.40
CA PRO A 8 -1.52 -4.28 36.95
C PRO A 8 -1.63 -4.15 35.42
N GLY A 9 -1.41 -5.26 34.71
CA GLY A 9 -1.25 -5.29 33.24
C GLY A 9 0.09 -5.85 32.76
N GLY A 10 0.97 -6.27 33.67
CA GLY A 10 2.21 -6.99 33.32
C GLY A 10 3.36 -6.09 32.85
N PHE A 11 3.20 -4.77 32.89
CA PHE A 11 4.27 -3.83 32.55
C PHE A 11 5.29 -3.74 33.69
N LEU A 12 6.57 -3.86 33.35
CA LEU A 12 7.68 -3.71 34.28
C LEU A 12 7.96 -2.22 34.48
N ARG A 13 7.91 -1.70 35.71
CA ARG A 13 8.30 -0.31 35.95
C ARG A 13 9.83 -0.21 35.95
N GLN A 14 10.35 0.72 35.15
CA GLN A 14 11.78 1.08 35.16
C GLN A 14 12.16 1.58 36.55
N GLY A 15 13.22 1.02 37.14
CA GLY A 15 13.78 1.50 38.40
C GLY A 15 14.57 2.79 38.19
N PRO A 16 14.87 3.55 39.26
CA PRO A 16 15.79 4.68 39.18
C PRO A 16 17.17 4.18 38.74
N GLY A 17 17.49 4.39 37.46
CA GLY A 17 18.72 3.90 36.80
C GLY A 17 18.49 3.15 35.49
N ASP A 18 17.28 2.61 35.26
CA ASP A 18 16.90 1.94 34.00
C ASP A 18 16.39 2.98 32.97
N GLN A 19 17.19 4.02 32.70
CA GLN A 19 16.93 4.95 31.59
C GLN A 19 17.09 4.18 30.27
N GLN A 20 16.01 4.01 29.53
CA GLN A 20 16.05 3.46 28.18
C GLN A 20 16.96 4.34 27.32
N ALA A 21 17.91 3.73 26.61
CA ALA A 21 18.76 4.45 25.66
C ALA A 21 17.88 5.18 24.63
N PRO A 22 18.28 6.38 24.15
CA PRO A 22 17.53 7.09 23.12
C PRO A 22 17.27 6.19 21.91
N ILE A 23 16.05 6.22 21.40
CA ILE A 23 15.70 5.49 20.17
C ILE A 23 16.63 6.02 19.07
N PRO A 24 17.34 5.15 18.33
CA PRO A 24 18.18 5.60 17.22
C PRO A 24 17.31 6.35 16.20
N PRO A 25 17.86 7.37 15.50
CA PRO A 25 17.10 8.10 14.51
C PRO A 25 16.51 7.12 13.49
N ALA A 26 15.23 7.32 13.15
CA ALA A 26 14.58 6.50 12.14
C ALA A 26 15.41 6.52 10.85
N PRO A 27 15.52 5.37 10.13
CA PRO A 27 16.21 5.36 8.85
C PRO A 27 15.60 6.40 7.91
N PRO A 28 16.41 7.00 7.01
CA PRO A 28 15.92 8.01 6.09
C PRO A 28 14.72 7.47 5.32
N ARG A 29 13.63 8.24 5.33
CA ARG A 29 12.41 7.92 4.56
C ARG A 29 12.83 7.75 3.09
N ARG A 30 12.33 6.68 2.46
CA ARG A 30 12.72 6.19 1.12
C ARG A 30 13.08 7.32 0.15
N LEU A 31 14.19 7.08 -0.55
CA LEU A 31 14.77 7.91 -1.60
C LEU A 31 13.70 8.49 -2.53
N VAL A 32 13.84 9.77 -2.81
CA VAL A 32 13.13 10.49 -3.89
C VAL A 32 13.20 9.63 -5.16
N PRO A 33 12.10 9.48 -5.93
CA PRO A 33 12.10 8.62 -7.11
C PRO A 33 13.28 8.93 -8.02
N ALA A 34 13.97 7.87 -8.45
CA ALA A 34 15.02 7.94 -9.45
C ALA A 34 14.51 8.72 -10.66
N LYS A 35 15.40 9.52 -11.28
CA LYS A 35 15.11 10.16 -12.56
C LYS A 35 14.47 9.12 -13.49
N PRO A 36 13.33 9.42 -14.14
CA PRO A 36 12.65 8.44 -14.97
C PRO A 36 13.63 7.90 -16.01
N SER A 37 13.70 6.58 -16.14
CA SER A 37 14.58 5.95 -17.12
C SER A 37 14.21 6.43 -18.53
N ALA A 38 15.17 6.40 -19.46
CA ALA A 38 14.94 6.85 -20.84
C ALA A 38 13.77 6.11 -21.53
N GLU A 39 13.43 4.90 -21.07
CA GLU A 39 12.31 4.09 -21.56
C GLU A 39 10.93 4.66 -21.19
N ILE A 40 10.86 5.65 -20.30
CA ILE A 40 9.60 6.19 -19.73
C ILE A 40 9.32 7.61 -20.22
N ALA A 41 10.25 8.26 -20.94
CA ALA A 41 10.11 9.66 -21.37
C ALA A 41 8.84 9.98 -22.18
N GLY A 42 8.12 8.95 -22.68
CA GLY A 42 6.83 9.10 -23.37
C GLY A 42 5.62 8.48 -22.66
N LYS A 43 5.77 7.96 -21.44
CA LYS A 43 4.66 7.35 -20.68
C LYS A 43 3.97 8.42 -19.82
N THR A 44 2.65 8.32 -19.65
CA THR A 44 1.89 9.33 -18.90
C THR A 44 2.29 9.36 -17.43
N SER A 45 2.88 10.48 -17.02
CA SER A 45 3.30 10.77 -15.65
C SER A 45 2.16 11.41 -14.86
N LEU A 46 2.34 11.59 -13.55
CA LEU A 46 1.35 12.25 -12.68
C LEU A 46 0.96 13.65 -13.16
N LEU A 47 1.89 14.37 -13.79
CA LEU A 47 1.66 15.73 -14.29
C LEU A 47 0.81 15.75 -15.58
N ASP A 48 0.77 14.63 -16.32
CA ASP A 48 0.04 14.51 -17.58
C ASP A 48 -1.43 14.10 -17.39
N LEU A 49 -1.84 13.78 -16.16
CA LEU A 49 -3.21 13.34 -15.89
C LEU A 49 -4.21 14.49 -16.01
N THR A 50 -5.21 14.31 -16.85
CA THR A 50 -6.43 15.14 -16.90
C THR A 50 -7.66 14.29 -16.58
N GLU A 51 -8.84 14.92 -16.50
CA GLU A 51 -10.11 14.20 -16.33
C GLU A 51 -10.46 13.27 -17.50
N ARG A 52 -9.82 13.49 -18.66
CA ARG A 52 -10.07 12.73 -19.89
C ARG A 52 -9.13 11.54 -20.09
N ILE A 53 -8.16 11.37 -19.19
CA ILE A 53 -7.09 10.37 -19.30
C ILE A 53 -7.23 9.33 -18.18
N CYS A 54 -7.09 8.05 -18.56
CA CYS A 54 -7.19 6.90 -17.70
C CYS A 54 -6.15 6.95 -16.58
N LYS A 55 -6.63 6.96 -15.34
CA LYS A 55 -5.80 7.13 -14.15
C LYS A 55 -5.32 5.82 -13.53
N TRP A 56 -5.33 4.73 -14.29
CA TRP A 56 -4.92 3.43 -13.77
C TRP A 56 -3.40 3.37 -13.58
N PRO A 57 -2.91 3.04 -12.37
CA PRO A 57 -1.47 2.96 -12.10
C PRO A 57 -0.87 1.67 -12.67
N MET A 58 0.25 1.81 -13.37
CA MET A 58 1.08 0.74 -13.90
C MET A 58 2.36 0.68 -13.08
N GLY A 59 2.59 -0.45 -12.41
CA GLY A 59 3.74 -0.63 -11.51
C GLY A 59 3.50 -0.12 -10.09
N HIS A 60 4.56 -0.10 -9.28
CA HIS A 60 4.52 0.34 -7.89
C HIS A 60 5.18 1.73 -7.75
N PRO A 61 4.66 2.67 -6.93
CA PRO A 61 5.18 4.04 -6.83
C PRO A 61 6.66 4.18 -6.43
N GLY A 62 7.26 3.11 -5.91
CA GLY A 62 8.69 3.06 -5.56
C GLY A 62 9.60 2.57 -6.67
N GLU A 63 9.04 2.11 -7.79
CA GLU A 63 9.78 1.61 -8.94
C GLU A 63 9.98 2.72 -9.96
N PRO A 64 11.11 2.72 -10.70
CA PRO A 64 11.37 3.73 -11.72
C PRO A 64 10.31 3.69 -12.83
N ASP A 65 9.74 2.52 -13.11
CA ASP A 65 8.75 2.26 -14.17
C ASP A 65 7.31 2.64 -13.82
N PHE A 66 7.08 3.37 -12.73
CA PHE A 66 5.74 3.80 -12.35
C PHE A 66 5.19 4.84 -13.33
N HIS A 67 4.06 4.51 -13.98
CA HIS A 67 3.35 5.41 -14.89
C HIS A 67 1.84 5.12 -14.85
N PHE A 68 1.05 5.95 -15.53
CA PHE A 68 -0.39 5.72 -15.71
C PHE A 68 -0.69 5.15 -17.10
N CYS A 69 -1.88 4.58 -17.27
CA CYS A 69 -2.31 3.97 -18.54
C CYS A 69 -2.33 4.97 -19.72
N GLY A 70 -2.85 6.18 -19.53
CA GLY A 70 -2.79 7.22 -20.56
C GLY A 70 -3.88 7.18 -21.64
N GLU A 71 -4.66 6.09 -21.75
CA GLU A 71 -5.78 6.00 -22.71
C GLU A 71 -6.96 6.93 -22.35
N ALA A 72 -7.88 7.15 -23.29
CA ALA A 72 -9.09 7.93 -23.04
C ALA A 72 -9.99 7.26 -21.99
N VAL A 73 -10.55 8.06 -21.09
CA VAL A 73 -11.51 7.57 -20.08
C VAL A 73 -12.83 7.12 -20.71
N ASN A 74 -13.46 6.13 -20.08
CA ASN A 74 -14.86 5.83 -20.30
C ASN A 74 -15.72 6.96 -19.71
N PRO A 75 -16.67 7.56 -20.46
CA PRO A 75 -17.49 8.65 -19.96
C PRO A 75 -18.17 8.31 -18.62
N GLY A 76 -18.00 9.20 -17.63
CA GLY A 76 -18.53 9.00 -16.27
C GLY A 76 -17.64 8.15 -15.35
N PHE A 77 -16.49 7.68 -15.82
CA PHE A 77 -15.54 6.89 -15.04
C PHE A 77 -14.11 7.47 -15.12
N PRO A 78 -13.25 7.20 -14.11
CA PRO A 78 -11.87 7.70 -14.09
C PRO A 78 -10.88 6.86 -14.92
N TYR A 79 -11.34 5.77 -15.53
CA TYR A 79 -10.50 4.80 -16.23
C TYR A 79 -11.05 4.52 -17.64
N CYS A 80 -10.20 3.98 -18.53
CA CYS A 80 -10.64 3.44 -19.82
C CYS A 80 -11.48 2.17 -19.63
N VAL A 81 -12.13 1.68 -20.69
CA VAL A 81 -13.04 0.51 -20.62
C VAL A 81 -12.37 -0.72 -20.02
N GLU A 82 -11.13 -1.01 -20.41
CA GLU A 82 -10.37 -2.15 -19.89
C GLU A 82 -10.15 -2.03 -18.37
N HIS A 83 -9.64 -0.88 -17.94
CA HIS A 83 -9.31 -0.64 -16.54
C HIS A 83 -10.56 -0.46 -15.66
N CYS A 84 -11.68 0.02 -16.21
CA CYS A 84 -12.98 -0.04 -15.56
C CYS A 84 -13.40 -1.48 -15.24
N GLY A 85 -13.22 -2.41 -16.17
CA GLY A 85 -13.54 -3.84 -15.95
C GLY A 85 -12.69 -4.48 -14.84
N ARG A 86 -11.45 -4.02 -14.67
CA ARG A 86 -10.57 -4.45 -13.57
C ARG A 86 -10.95 -3.81 -12.24
N ALA A 87 -11.27 -2.52 -12.23
CA ALA A 87 -11.59 -1.74 -11.04
C ALA A 87 -12.95 -2.13 -10.42
N TYR A 88 -13.96 -2.27 -11.26
CA TYR A 88 -15.36 -2.41 -10.85
C TYR A 88 -15.85 -3.84 -11.09
N GLN A 89 -15.27 -4.79 -10.36
CA GLN A 89 -15.80 -6.14 -10.34
C GLN A 89 -17.17 -6.14 -9.65
N ALA A 90 -18.19 -6.61 -10.35
CA ALA A 90 -19.50 -6.80 -9.76
C ALA A 90 -19.37 -7.69 -8.52
N GLN A 91 -19.97 -7.26 -7.42
CA GLN A 91 -20.05 -8.06 -6.22
C GLN A 91 -20.90 -9.29 -6.51
N LEU A 92 -20.26 -10.40 -6.92
CA LEU A 92 -20.90 -11.70 -7.04
C LEU A 92 -21.68 -12.00 -5.75
N PRO A 93 -22.87 -12.63 -5.83
CA PRO A 93 -23.57 -13.13 -4.65
C PRO A 93 -22.59 -13.88 -3.75
N ARG A 94 -22.65 -13.69 -2.43
CA ARG A 94 -21.62 -14.20 -1.49
C ARG A 94 -21.31 -15.70 -1.68
N GLY A 95 -22.28 -16.51 -2.12
CA GLY A 95 -22.10 -17.94 -2.39
C GLY A 95 -21.31 -18.29 -3.67
N THR A 96 -21.15 -17.36 -4.61
CA THR A 96 -20.40 -17.56 -5.88
C THR A 96 -19.03 -16.89 -5.89
N ARG A 97 -18.68 -16.16 -4.81
CA ARG A 97 -17.35 -15.57 -4.67
C ARG A 97 -16.33 -16.68 -4.44
N ARG A 98 -15.19 -16.60 -5.12
CA ARG A 98 -14.03 -17.45 -4.79
C ARG A 98 -13.70 -17.25 -3.31
N PRO A 99 -13.62 -18.31 -2.50
CA PRO A 99 -13.23 -18.17 -1.11
C PRO A 99 -11.84 -17.51 -1.05
N PRO A 100 -11.60 -16.60 -0.08
CA PRO A 100 -10.27 -16.02 0.09
C PRO A 100 -9.24 -17.14 0.26
N PRO A 101 -8.01 -16.94 -0.26
CA PRO A 101 -6.94 -17.91 -0.06
C PRO A 101 -6.78 -18.20 1.44
N PRO A 102 -6.45 -19.44 1.82
CA PRO A 102 -6.21 -19.78 3.22
C PRO A 102 -5.12 -18.85 3.76
N LEU A 103 -5.36 -18.28 4.94
CA LEU A 103 -4.32 -17.54 5.64
C LEU A 103 -3.13 -18.47 5.91
N PRO A 104 -1.87 -17.98 5.81
CA PRO A 104 -0.68 -18.80 6.02
C PRO A 104 -0.60 -19.40 7.43
N PHE A 105 -1.29 -18.79 8.39
CA PHE A 105 -1.49 -19.33 9.73
C PHE A 105 -2.99 -19.49 9.92
N GLY A 106 -3.45 -20.74 10.10
CA GLY A 106 -4.86 -21.17 10.11
C GLY A 106 -5.72 -20.57 11.21
N GLY A 107 -5.88 -19.24 11.21
CA GLY A 107 -6.78 -18.52 12.10
C GLY A 107 -8.25 -18.78 11.76
N PRO A 108 -9.17 -18.48 12.70
CA PRO A 108 -10.59 -18.75 12.52
C PRO A 108 -11.13 -18.03 11.28
N ARG A 109 -11.81 -18.75 10.39
CA ARG A 109 -12.56 -18.13 9.29
C ARG A 109 -13.69 -17.30 9.92
N VAL A 110 -13.73 -16.00 9.64
CA VAL A 110 -14.87 -15.16 9.98
C VAL A 110 -16.09 -15.71 9.22
N ARG A 111 -17.14 -16.03 9.98
CA ARG A 111 -18.41 -16.57 9.48
C ARG A 111 -19.17 -15.55 8.63
#